data_AF-X1RUG7-F1
#
_entry.id   AF-X1RUG7-F1
#
_cell.length_a   1.000
_cell.length_b   1.000
_cell.length_c   1.000
_cell.angle_alpha   90.00
_cell.angle_beta   90.00
_cell.angle_gamma   90.00
#
_symmetry.space_group_name_H-M   'P 1'
#
loop_
_entity.id
_entity.type
_entity.pdbx_description
1 polymer ?
#
loop_
_entity_poly.entity_id
_entity_poly.type
_entity_poly.pdbx_seq_one_letter_code
_entity_poly.pdbx_strand_id
1 'polypeptide(L)'
;IAENKDFEELAYQVLQSLSQQNVKYVEAFYSPRDFTFRNKKLSACGITESLIKGKKKAFDDFGIRSELVVDIVRDYGPRMGMGLIKELSGYLGRGLIGIGLGGSEKLFPAGLFAKVYQEARDRGFRLTAHAGEAAGAKSIWAALEELGAERIGHGLRAYEDPQLINYLGEKQIPLEMCVVSNIRTQVCKSFEEHPVRNYFKEGLMVTINSDDPTMFDTSITNEYLVLIQKFGFSLEEIRKINFNSIQASFMTDREKDIMKETFNQEWKELTAEYFKKQK
;
A
#
# COMPACT_ATOMS: atom_id res chain seq x y z
N ILE A 1 7.37 -10.17 -20.05
CA ILE A 1 5.92 -10.00 -20.24
C ILE A 1 5.64 -9.71 -21.70
N ALA A 2 5.17 -10.72 -22.43
CA ALA A 2 4.80 -10.67 -23.84
C ALA A 2 3.27 -10.70 -24.04
N GLU A 3 2.52 -11.32 -23.13
CA GLU A 3 1.06 -11.49 -23.21
C GLU A 3 0.36 -11.28 -21.85
N ASN A 4 -0.97 -11.10 -21.86
CA ASN A 4 -1.74 -10.86 -20.63
C ASN A 4 -1.60 -12.01 -19.62
N LYS A 5 -1.50 -13.26 -20.11
CA LYS A 5 -1.36 -14.45 -19.26
C LYS A 5 -0.12 -14.42 -18.38
N ASP A 6 0.95 -13.73 -18.78
CA ASP A 6 2.15 -13.59 -17.94
C ASP A 6 1.86 -12.90 -16.60
N PHE A 7 0.83 -12.05 -16.54
CA PHE A 7 0.40 -11.39 -15.30
C PHE A 7 -0.29 -12.35 -14.34
N GLU A 8 -0.89 -13.44 -14.83
CA GLU A 8 -1.47 -14.48 -13.97
C GLU A 8 -0.37 -15.19 -13.17
N GLU A 9 0.71 -15.57 -13.87
CA GLU A 9 1.87 -16.20 -13.24
C GLU A 9 2.61 -15.22 -12.33
N LEU A 10 2.77 -13.96 -12.75
CA LEU A 10 3.37 -12.92 -11.92
C LEU A 10 2.61 -12.73 -10.59
N ALA A 11 1.29 -12.58 -10.65
CA ALA A 11 0.47 -12.45 -9.45
C ALA A 11 0.59 -13.68 -8.54
N TYR A 12 0.55 -14.88 -9.12
CA TYR A 12 0.70 -16.12 -8.36
C TYR A 12 2.05 -16.19 -7.63
N GLN A 13 3.17 -15.90 -8.31
CA GLN A 13 4.51 -15.95 -7.71
C GLN A 13 4.74 -14.87 -6.66
N VAL A 14 4.24 -13.66 -6.88
CA VAL A 14 4.30 -12.57 -5.88
C VAL A 14 3.55 -12.98 -4.62
N LEU A 15 2.33 -13.50 -4.76
CA LEU A 15 1.52 -13.93 -3.62
C LEU A 15 2.07 -15.18 -2.92
N GLN A 16 2.71 -16.09 -3.65
CA GLN A 16 3.48 -17.19 -3.07
C GLN A 16 4.63 -16.69 -2.21
N SER A 17 5.40 -15.71 -2.69
CA SER A 17 6.50 -15.11 -1.93
C SER A 17 6.00 -14.39 -0.67
N LEU A 18 4.87 -13.67 -0.78
CA LEU A 18 4.28 -12.99 0.37
C LEU A 18 3.71 -13.97 1.41
N SER A 19 3.12 -15.09 0.98
CA SER A 19 2.61 -16.11 1.90
C SER A 19 3.73 -16.79 2.69
N GLN A 20 4.90 -17.02 2.06
CA GLN A 20 6.11 -17.51 2.74
C GLN A 20 6.64 -16.52 3.79
N GLN A 21 6.31 -15.23 3.66
CA GLN A 21 6.60 -14.18 4.65
C GLN A 21 5.48 -14.01 5.69
N ASN A 22 4.50 -14.94 5.74
CA ASN A 22 3.33 -14.93 6.62
C ASN A 22 2.33 -13.78 6.37
N VAL A 23 2.34 -13.16 5.18
CA VAL A 23 1.32 -12.19 4.80
C VAL A 23 -0.01 -12.92 4.59
N LYS A 24 -1.04 -12.52 5.34
CA LYS A 24 -2.40 -13.09 5.25
C LYS A 24 -3.30 -12.33 4.28
N TYR A 25 -3.05 -11.04 4.12
CA TYR A 25 -3.83 -10.13 3.27
C TYR A 25 -2.91 -9.07 2.65
N VAL A 26 -3.08 -8.79 1.36
CA VAL A 26 -2.34 -7.74 0.66
C VAL A 26 -3.20 -6.98 -0.33
N GLU A 27 -3.12 -5.65 -0.30
CA GLU A 27 -3.68 -4.76 -1.32
C GLU A 27 -2.56 -4.41 -2.29
N ALA A 28 -2.52 -5.11 -3.44
CA ALA A 28 -1.43 -5.02 -4.38
C ALA A 28 -1.71 -3.96 -5.45
N PHE A 29 -0.76 -3.04 -5.62
CA PHE A 29 -0.83 -2.01 -6.65
C PHE A 29 -0.35 -2.56 -7.99
N TYR A 30 -0.97 -2.08 -9.08
CA TYR A 30 -0.49 -2.38 -10.43
C TYR A 30 -0.81 -1.23 -11.40
N SER A 31 0.12 -0.97 -12.31
CA SER A 31 0.06 0.14 -13.28
C SER A 31 -0.09 -0.41 -14.70
N PRO A 32 -1.30 -0.79 -15.14
CA PRO A 32 -1.49 -1.44 -16.44
C PRO A 32 -1.06 -0.56 -17.63
N ARG A 33 -1.02 0.78 -17.45
CA ARG A 33 -0.61 1.71 -18.49
C ARG A 33 0.88 1.59 -18.85
N ASP A 34 1.76 1.30 -17.89
CA ASP A 34 3.20 1.12 -18.14
C ASP A 34 3.48 0.00 -19.15
N PHE A 35 2.65 -1.04 -19.12
CA PHE A 35 2.76 -2.19 -20.01
C PHE A 35 2.03 -1.97 -21.34
N THR A 36 0.80 -1.43 -21.30
CA THR A 36 -0.03 -1.24 -22.50
C THR A 36 0.50 -0.13 -23.42
N PHE A 37 1.27 0.82 -22.91
CA PHE A 37 1.98 1.80 -23.76
C PHE A 37 3.05 1.14 -24.62
N ARG A 38 3.79 0.18 -24.05
CA ARG A 38 4.94 -0.47 -24.69
C ARG A 38 4.54 -1.68 -25.53
N ASN A 39 3.41 -2.31 -25.23
CA ASN A 39 2.93 -3.50 -25.94
C ASN A 39 1.44 -3.40 -26.24
N LYS A 40 1.10 -3.18 -27.53
CA LYS A 40 -0.27 -3.05 -28.03
C LYS A 40 -1.09 -4.34 -27.99
N LYS A 41 -0.47 -5.49 -27.72
CA LYS A 41 -1.19 -6.77 -27.50
C LYS A 41 -1.79 -6.87 -26.11
N LEU A 42 -1.35 -6.01 -25.18
CA LEU A 42 -1.88 -5.96 -23.82
C LEU A 42 -3.03 -4.95 -23.75
N SER A 43 -3.99 -5.23 -22.87
CA SER A 43 -5.06 -4.30 -22.51
C SER A 43 -5.15 -4.19 -20.99
N ALA A 44 -5.65 -3.07 -20.46
CA ALA A 44 -5.76 -2.92 -19.01
C ALA A 44 -6.75 -3.94 -18.43
N CYS A 45 -7.86 -4.19 -19.13
CA CYS A 45 -8.81 -5.26 -18.81
C CYS A 45 -8.14 -6.64 -18.79
N GLY A 46 -7.38 -6.99 -19.83
CA GLY A 46 -6.72 -8.30 -19.94
C GLY A 46 -5.69 -8.53 -18.84
N ILE A 47 -4.89 -7.50 -18.51
CA ILE A 47 -3.97 -7.53 -17.38
C ILE A 47 -4.74 -7.76 -16.07
N THR A 48 -5.79 -6.96 -15.83
CA THR A 48 -6.61 -7.04 -14.61
C THR A 48 -7.25 -8.42 -14.44
N GLU A 49 -7.80 -8.99 -15.51
CA GLU A 49 -8.37 -10.34 -15.50
C GLU A 49 -7.34 -11.42 -15.17
N SER A 50 -6.15 -11.32 -15.76
CA SER A 50 -5.06 -12.25 -15.49
C SER A 50 -4.57 -12.15 -14.04
N LEU A 51 -4.43 -10.94 -13.49
CA LEU A 51 -4.10 -10.74 -12.08
C LEU A 51 -5.18 -11.35 -11.15
N ILE A 52 -6.46 -11.19 -11.49
CA ILE A 52 -7.58 -11.77 -10.72
C ILE A 52 -7.51 -13.31 -10.74
N LYS A 53 -7.17 -13.92 -11.87
CA LYS A 53 -6.97 -15.39 -11.95
C LYS A 53 -5.78 -15.83 -11.10
N GLY A 54 -4.67 -15.11 -11.18
CA GLY A 54 -3.46 -15.42 -10.43
C GLY A 54 -3.67 -15.33 -8.92
N LYS A 55 -4.37 -14.28 -8.45
CA LYS A 55 -4.71 -14.16 -7.03
C LYS A 55 -5.65 -15.25 -6.55
N LYS A 56 -6.61 -15.67 -7.39
CA LYS A 56 -7.50 -16.78 -7.03
C LYS A 56 -6.71 -18.07 -6.84
N LYS A 57 -5.83 -18.40 -7.78
CA LYS A 57 -4.98 -19.58 -7.69
C LYS A 57 -4.10 -19.53 -6.42
N ALA A 58 -3.48 -18.40 -6.13
CA ALA A 58 -2.66 -18.24 -4.92
C ALA A 58 -3.47 -18.36 -3.62
N PHE A 59 -4.72 -17.89 -3.61
CA PHE A 59 -5.63 -18.12 -2.48
C PHE A 59 -5.94 -19.60 -2.30
N ASP A 60 -6.27 -20.30 -3.38
CA ASP A 60 -6.59 -21.73 -3.34
C ASP A 60 -5.39 -22.58 -2.85
N ASP A 61 -4.16 -22.21 -3.24
CA ASP A 61 -2.93 -22.95 -2.91
C ASP A 61 -2.30 -22.55 -1.56
N PHE A 62 -2.38 -21.28 -1.16
CA PHE A 62 -1.65 -20.74 0.00
C PHE A 62 -2.52 -20.04 1.05
N GLY A 63 -3.82 -19.85 0.80
CA GLY A 63 -4.74 -19.14 1.69
C GLY A 63 -4.52 -17.63 1.81
N ILE A 64 -3.54 -17.06 1.10
CA ILE A 64 -3.30 -15.61 1.10
C ILE A 64 -4.44 -14.89 0.37
N ARG A 65 -5.05 -13.93 1.05
CA ARG A 65 -6.06 -13.05 0.46
C ARG A 65 -5.37 -11.86 -0.20
N SER A 66 -5.91 -11.40 -1.31
CA SER A 66 -5.39 -10.21 -1.97
C SER A 66 -6.50 -9.41 -2.62
N GLU A 67 -6.37 -8.10 -2.68
CA GLU A 67 -7.18 -7.23 -3.53
C GLU A 67 -6.28 -6.32 -4.36
N LEU A 68 -6.79 -5.90 -5.52
CA LEU A 68 -6.03 -5.05 -6.44
C LEU A 68 -6.39 -3.57 -6.21
N VAL A 69 -5.37 -2.73 -6.27
CA VAL A 69 -5.49 -1.27 -6.34
C VAL A 69 -4.88 -0.84 -7.67
N VAL A 70 -5.68 -0.24 -8.55
CA VAL A 70 -5.14 0.23 -9.83
C VAL A 70 -4.40 1.54 -9.61
N ASP A 71 -3.13 1.58 -9.96
CA ASP A 71 -2.34 2.78 -9.84
C ASP A 71 -2.50 3.69 -11.07
N ILE A 72 -2.85 4.95 -10.82
CA ILE A 72 -2.80 6.00 -11.83
C ILE A 72 -1.39 6.59 -11.83
N VAL A 73 -0.62 6.29 -12.87
CA VAL A 73 0.70 6.90 -13.05
C VAL A 73 0.53 8.36 -13.46
N ARG A 74 0.84 9.28 -12.54
CA ARG A 74 0.59 10.72 -12.71
C ARG A 74 1.31 11.34 -13.92
N ASP A 75 2.43 10.75 -14.33
CA ASP A 75 3.22 11.16 -15.49
C ASP A 75 2.44 11.12 -16.81
N TYR A 76 1.38 10.30 -16.88
CA TYR A 76 0.51 10.19 -18.07
C TYR A 76 -0.68 11.14 -18.05
N GLY A 77 -0.85 11.90 -16.97
CA GLY A 77 -1.84 12.95 -16.83
C GLY A 77 -3.27 12.49 -16.55
N PRO A 78 -4.15 13.41 -16.12
CA PRO A 78 -5.48 13.09 -15.61
C PRO A 78 -6.43 12.54 -16.68
N ARG A 79 -6.23 12.88 -17.96
CA ARG A 79 -7.05 12.33 -19.06
C ARG A 79 -6.86 10.81 -19.17
N MET A 80 -5.62 10.34 -19.04
CA MET A 80 -5.31 8.91 -19.05
C MET A 80 -5.87 8.22 -17.81
N GLY A 81 -5.72 8.82 -16.64
CA GLY A 81 -6.33 8.33 -15.39
C GLY A 81 -7.85 8.16 -15.52
N MET A 82 -8.56 9.18 -16.00
CA MET A 82 -10.01 9.14 -16.25
C MET A 82 -10.41 7.98 -17.17
N GLY A 83 -9.67 7.77 -18.27
CA GLY A 83 -9.91 6.67 -19.18
C GLY A 83 -9.72 5.31 -18.50
N LEU A 84 -8.67 5.16 -17.69
CA LEU A 84 -8.38 3.94 -16.95
C LEU A 84 -9.47 3.59 -15.92
N ILE A 85 -9.96 4.57 -15.16
CA ILE A 85 -11.04 4.35 -14.18
C ILE A 85 -12.31 3.88 -14.88
N LYS A 86 -12.68 4.51 -16.00
CA LYS A 86 -13.86 4.10 -16.77
C LYS A 86 -13.71 2.70 -17.35
N GLU A 87 -12.54 2.38 -17.90
CA GLU A 87 -12.22 1.07 -18.47
C GLU A 87 -12.33 -0.05 -17.43
N LEU A 88 -11.83 0.17 -16.20
CA LEU A 88 -11.72 -0.87 -15.19
C LEU A 88 -12.88 -0.93 -14.18
N SER A 89 -13.87 -0.03 -14.28
CA SER A 89 -15.02 0.01 -13.38
C SER A 89 -15.78 -1.32 -13.28
N GLY A 90 -15.80 -2.12 -14.35
CA GLY A 90 -16.47 -3.42 -14.38
C GLY A 90 -15.80 -4.52 -13.51
N TYR A 91 -14.61 -4.24 -12.98
CA TYR A 91 -13.88 -5.15 -12.08
C TYR A 91 -13.99 -4.75 -10.60
N LEU A 92 -14.59 -3.59 -10.29
CA LEU A 92 -14.81 -3.16 -8.90
C LEU A 92 -15.66 -4.21 -8.15
N GLY A 93 -15.18 -4.65 -6.99
CA GLY A 93 -15.82 -5.73 -6.20
C GLY A 93 -15.62 -7.14 -6.77
N ARG A 94 -14.87 -7.29 -7.87
CA ARG A 94 -14.52 -8.58 -8.51
C ARG A 94 -13.03 -8.88 -8.43
N GLY A 95 -12.34 -8.24 -7.50
CA GLY A 95 -10.90 -8.37 -7.27
C GLY A 95 -10.13 -7.06 -7.39
N LEU A 96 -10.77 -6.00 -7.88
CA LEU A 96 -10.30 -4.61 -7.82
C LEU A 96 -11.14 -3.86 -6.79
N ILE A 97 -10.51 -3.06 -5.93
CA ILE A 97 -11.19 -2.38 -4.82
C ILE A 97 -10.98 -0.87 -4.79
N GLY A 98 -9.89 -0.38 -5.37
CA GLY A 98 -9.48 1.01 -5.18
C GLY A 98 -8.54 1.51 -6.24
N ILE A 99 -8.19 2.78 -6.11
CA ILE A 99 -7.27 3.48 -6.99
C ILE A 99 -6.13 4.08 -6.17
N GLY A 100 -4.95 4.12 -6.80
CA GLY A 100 -3.74 4.78 -6.33
C GLY A 100 -3.37 5.98 -7.21
N LEU A 101 -2.38 6.75 -6.76
CA LEU A 101 -1.67 7.74 -7.60
C LEU A 101 -0.18 7.66 -7.30
N GLY A 102 0.58 6.96 -8.14
CA GLY A 102 2.04 6.87 -8.11
C GLY A 102 2.70 7.76 -9.17
N GLY A 103 4.01 7.62 -9.35
CA GLY A 103 4.81 8.37 -10.34
C GLY A 103 5.46 9.66 -9.81
N SER A 104 5.89 10.55 -10.72
CA SER A 104 6.74 11.71 -10.42
C SER A 104 6.03 12.81 -9.62
N GLU A 105 6.00 12.67 -8.29
CA GLU A 105 5.15 13.47 -7.40
C GLU A 105 5.35 15.00 -7.54
N LYS A 106 6.60 15.46 -7.58
CA LYS A 106 6.94 16.89 -7.71
C LYS A 106 6.48 17.51 -9.03
N LEU A 107 6.50 16.72 -10.11
CA LEU A 107 6.22 17.21 -11.46
C LEU A 107 4.71 17.24 -11.75
N PHE A 108 3.95 16.34 -11.12
CA PHE A 108 2.52 16.21 -11.34
C PHE A 108 1.78 16.19 -9.99
N PRO A 109 1.45 17.38 -9.45
CA PRO A 109 0.76 17.51 -8.16
C PRO A 109 -0.59 16.79 -8.14
N ALA A 110 -0.96 16.29 -6.96
CA ALA A 110 -2.18 15.52 -6.72
C ALA A 110 -3.45 16.23 -7.23
N GLY A 111 -3.61 17.54 -6.96
CA GLY A 111 -4.79 18.32 -7.34
C GLY A 111 -5.19 18.28 -8.82
N LEU A 112 -4.23 18.01 -9.73
CA LEU A 112 -4.52 17.81 -11.15
C LEU A 112 -5.48 16.63 -11.41
N PHE A 113 -5.57 15.69 -10.48
CA PHE A 113 -6.35 14.46 -10.56
C PHE A 113 -7.67 14.51 -9.78
N ALA A 114 -8.06 15.66 -9.21
CA ALA A 114 -9.28 15.79 -8.40
C ALA A 114 -10.54 15.26 -9.12
N LYS A 115 -10.72 15.58 -10.41
CA LYS A 115 -11.85 15.06 -11.20
C LYS A 115 -11.79 13.55 -11.43
N VAL A 116 -10.59 12.96 -11.52
CA VAL A 116 -10.41 11.51 -11.66
C VAL A 116 -10.78 10.80 -10.37
N TYR A 117 -10.36 11.35 -9.24
CA TYR A 117 -10.68 10.82 -7.91
C TYR A 117 -12.16 11.00 -7.56
N GLN A 118 -12.77 12.12 -7.95
CA GLN A 118 -14.22 12.30 -7.82
C GLN A 118 -14.99 11.21 -8.59
N GLU A 119 -14.65 10.99 -9.86
CA GLU A 119 -15.26 9.93 -10.66
C GLU A 119 -15.07 8.54 -10.04
N ALA A 120 -13.87 8.25 -9.50
CA ALA A 120 -13.59 6.99 -8.83
C ALA A 120 -14.46 6.83 -7.56
N ARG A 121 -14.57 7.89 -6.75
CA ARG A 121 -15.43 7.92 -5.56
C ARG A 121 -16.90 7.66 -5.90
N ASP A 122 -17.42 8.34 -6.92
CA ASP A 122 -18.82 8.22 -7.35
C ASP A 122 -19.16 6.81 -7.84
N ARG A 123 -18.15 6.05 -8.30
CA ARG A 123 -18.26 4.65 -8.69
C ARG A 123 -18.08 3.68 -7.53
N GLY A 124 -17.63 4.14 -6.36
CA GLY A 124 -17.41 3.32 -5.17
C GLY A 124 -16.00 2.77 -5.01
N PHE A 125 -15.00 3.28 -5.76
CA PHE A 125 -13.61 2.92 -5.51
C PHE A 125 -13.14 3.47 -4.16
N ARG A 126 -12.32 2.68 -3.47
CA ARG A 126 -11.50 3.16 -2.34
C ARG A 126 -10.33 3.99 -2.84
N LEU A 127 -9.92 4.98 -2.06
CA LEU A 127 -9.00 6.03 -2.53
C LEU A 127 -7.75 6.09 -1.65
N THR A 128 -6.58 5.92 -2.26
CA THR A 128 -5.27 6.17 -1.64
C THR A 128 -4.39 6.89 -2.66
N ALA A 129 -3.38 7.63 -2.22
CA ALA A 129 -2.48 8.35 -3.11
C ALA A 129 -1.08 8.43 -2.51
N HIS A 130 -0.03 8.26 -3.33
CA HIS A 130 1.32 8.62 -2.89
C HIS A 130 1.39 10.12 -2.72
N ALA A 131 1.75 10.55 -1.50
CA ALA A 131 1.89 11.96 -1.19
C ALA A 131 2.89 12.19 -0.06
N GLY A 132 3.63 13.29 -0.15
CA GLY A 132 4.65 13.68 0.82
C GLY A 132 5.88 12.78 0.82
N GLU A 133 6.16 12.06 -0.27
CA GLU A 133 7.39 11.26 -0.38
C GLU A 133 8.51 12.13 -0.96
N ALA A 134 8.38 12.49 -2.24
CA ALA A 134 9.30 13.38 -2.92
C ALA A 134 8.87 14.85 -2.75
N ALA A 135 7.58 15.14 -2.69
CA ALA A 135 7.06 16.48 -2.34
C ALA A 135 6.90 16.64 -0.82
N GLY A 136 6.49 17.83 -0.35
CA GLY A 136 6.31 18.13 1.07
C GLY A 136 4.86 17.99 1.55
N ALA A 137 4.59 18.44 2.77
CA ALA A 137 3.28 18.40 3.43
C ALA A 137 2.10 18.92 2.58
N LYS A 138 2.31 19.92 1.72
CA LYS A 138 1.27 20.44 0.80
C LYS A 138 0.71 19.37 -0.15
N SER A 139 1.54 18.41 -0.56
CA SER A 139 1.09 17.29 -1.40
C SER A 139 0.15 16.36 -0.65
N ILE A 140 0.43 16.12 0.65
CA ILE A 140 -0.42 15.33 1.54
C ILE A 140 -1.76 16.04 1.72
N TRP A 141 -1.76 17.35 2.01
CA TRP A 141 -3.01 18.12 2.07
C TRP A 141 -3.82 18.04 0.78
N ALA A 142 -3.21 18.18 -0.39
CA ALA A 142 -3.92 18.03 -1.67
C ALA A 142 -4.51 16.62 -1.85
N ALA A 143 -3.79 15.57 -1.44
CA ALA A 143 -4.33 14.20 -1.46
C ALA A 143 -5.53 14.04 -0.50
N LEU A 144 -5.50 14.66 0.68
CA LEU A 144 -6.58 14.57 1.66
C LEU A 144 -7.79 15.44 1.31
N GLU A 145 -7.59 16.68 0.87
CA GLU A 145 -8.65 17.67 0.70
C GLU A 145 -9.21 17.68 -0.72
N GLU A 146 -8.35 17.58 -1.74
CA GLU A 146 -8.77 17.67 -3.14
C GLU A 146 -9.10 16.29 -3.73
N LEU A 147 -8.32 15.26 -3.37
CA LEU A 147 -8.57 13.90 -3.83
C LEU A 147 -9.49 13.12 -2.88
N GLY A 148 -9.58 13.55 -1.61
CA GLY A 148 -10.26 12.83 -0.54
C GLY A 148 -9.78 11.40 -0.39
N ALA A 149 -8.45 11.23 -0.43
CA ALA A 149 -7.77 9.98 -0.13
C ALA A 149 -8.07 9.55 1.32
N GLU A 150 -8.30 8.25 1.50
CA GLU A 150 -8.62 7.65 2.79
C GLU A 150 -7.34 7.22 3.53
N ARG A 151 -6.25 7.02 2.78
CA ARG A 151 -4.91 6.68 3.26
C ARG A 151 -3.87 7.39 2.39
N ILE A 152 -2.66 7.56 2.93
CA ILE A 152 -1.56 8.21 2.25
C ILE A 152 -0.43 7.22 2.04
N GLY A 153 -0.07 7.01 0.77
CA GLY A 153 1.15 6.33 0.35
C GLY A 153 2.36 7.14 0.83
N HIS A 154 3.21 6.53 1.65
CA HIS A 154 4.30 7.17 2.39
C HIS A 154 3.82 8.18 3.44
N GLY A 155 3.63 9.45 3.08
CA GLY A 155 3.48 10.55 4.05
C GLY A 155 4.79 10.92 4.76
N LEU A 156 5.94 10.58 4.16
CA LEU A 156 7.27 10.74 4.74
C LEU A 156 7.49 12.16 5.28
N ARG A 157 7.16 13.19 4.51
CA ARG A 157 7.45 14.60 4.82
C ARG A 157 6.29 15.33 5.49
N ALA A 158 5.39 14.61 6.17
CA ALA A 158 4.33 15.23 6.97
C ALA A 158 4.87 16.13 8.11
N TYR A 159 6.04 15.79 8.67
CA TYR A 159 6.71 16.54 9.74
C TYR A 159 7.03 18.00 9.38
N GLU A 160 7.00 18.38 8.09
CA GLU A 160 7.22 19.75 7.63
C GLU A 160 6.07 20.70 8.03
N ASP A 161 4.92 20.15 8.43
CA ASP A 161 3.76 20.90 8.87
C ASP A 161 3.18 20.30 10.17
N PRO A 162 3.39 20.95 11.33
CA PRO A 162 2.81 20.51 12.60
C PRO A 162 1.27 20.44 12.61
N GLN A 163 0.59 21.26 11.81
CA GLN A 163 -0.88 21.20 11.71
C GLN A 163 -1.31 19.90 11.02
N LEU A 164 -0.57 19.47 10.00
CA LEU A 164 -0.81 18.21 9.33
C LEU A 164 -0.58 17.02 10.28
N ILE A 165 0.48 17.03 11.09
CA ILE A 165 0.73 15.98 12.10
C ILE A 165 -0.45 15.85 13.06
N ASN A 166 -0.94 16.97 13.59
CA ASN A 166 -2.11 16.98 14.47
C ASN A 166 -3.35 16.45 13.74
N TYR A 167 -3.60 16.90 12.52
CA TYR A 167 -4.74 16.45 11.72
C TYR A 167 -4.70 14.93 11.46
N LEU A 168 -3.55 14.40 11.03
CA LEU A 168 -3.34 12.97 10.77
C LEU A 168 -3.56 12.14 12.05
N GLY A 169 -3.06 12.63 13.19
CA GLY A 169 -3.24 11.99 14.50
C GLY A 169 -4.70 12.00 14.96
N GLU A 170 -5.38 13.15 14.91
CA GLU A 170 -6.78 13.28 15.34
C GLU A 170 -7.74 12.46 14.48
N LYS A 171 -7.53 12.47 13.16
CA LYS A 171 -8.37 11.74 12.20
C LYS A 171 -7.96 10.29 12.03
N GLN A 172 -6.83 9.89 12.61
CA GLN A 172 -6.25 8.56 12.47
C GLN A 172 -6.13 8.14 10.99
N ILE A 173 -5.63 9.07 10.15
CA ILE A 173 -5.39 8.78 8.73
C ILE A 173 -4.19 7.84 8.62
N PRO A 174 -4.32 6.69 7.95
CA PRO A 174 -3.21 5.76 7.77
C PRO A 174 -2.09 6.35 6.89
N LEU A 175 -0.85 6.21 7.38
CA LEU A 175 0.36 6.45 6.61
C LEU A 175 1.01 5.11 6.24
N GLU A 176 1.04 4.81 4.94
CA GLU A 176 1.62 3.59 4.37
C GLU A 176 3.15 3.76 4.24
N MET A 177 3.87 3.61 5.36
CA MET A 177 5.31 3.88 5.40
C MET A 177 6.11 2.72 4.77
N CYS A 178 7.13 3.06 3.98
CA CYS A 178 8.00 2.11 3.29
C CYS A 178 9.47 2.45 3.59
N VAL A 179 9.99 1.98 4.73
CA VAL A 179 11.23 2.51 5.31
C VAL A 179 12.43 2.25 4.42
N VAL A 180 12.62 1.00 3.94
CA VAL A 180 13.77 0.70 3.08
C VAL A 180 13.62 1.38 1.72
N SER A 181 12.41 1.43 1.16
CA SER A 181 12.13 2.17 -0.08
C SER A 181 12.59 3.63 0.04
N ASN A 182 12.17 4.34 1.09
CA ASN A 182 12.51 5.76 1.26
C ASN A 182 14.02 6.01 1.37
N ILE A 183 14.80 5.06 1.89
CA ILE A 183 16.27 5.11 1.87
C ILE A 183 16.83 4.82 0.48
N ARG A 184 16.30 3.79 -0.20
CA ARG A 184 16.79 3.36 -1.53
C ARG A 184 16.49 4.38 -2.63
N THR A 185 15.35 5.07 -2.56
CA THR A 185 15.00 6.17 -3.47
C THR A 185 15.71 7.48 -3.12
N GLN A 186 16.46 7.52 -2.01
CA GLN A 186 17.21 8.67 -1.51
C GLN A 186 16.35 9.89 -1.16
N VAL A 187 15.03 9.73 -1.04
CA VAL A 187 14.13 10.76 -0.51
C VAL A 187 14.35 10.98 0.98
N CYS A 188 14.85 9.95 1.69
CA CYS A 188 15.35 10.02 3.05
C CYS A 188 16.84 9.63 3.08
N LYS A 189 17.68 10.44 3.73
CA LYS A 189 19.15 10.29 3.63
C LYS A 189 19.68 9.12 4.45
N SER A 190 19.06 8.83 5.58
CA SER A 190 19.48 7.76 6.48
C SER A 190 18.32 7.27 7.34
N PHE A 191 18.51 6.13 8.02
CA PHE A 191 17.51 5.61 8.94
C PHE A 191 17.29 6.56 10.14
N GLU A 192 18.34 7.25 10.60
CA GLU A 192 18.28 8.19 11.72
C GLU A 192 17.41 9.42 11.43
N GLU A 193 17.36 9.84 10.16
CA GLU A 193 16.49 10.95 9.71
C GLU A 193 15.05 10.51 9.43
N HIS A 194 14.77 9.20 9.41
CA HIS A 194 13.47 8.70 8.99
C HIS A 194 12.41 8.89 10.11
N PRO A 195 11.23 9.47 9.82
CA PRO A 195 10.30 9.94 10.84
C PRO A 195 9.41 8.84 11.45
N VAL A 196 9.46 7.61 10.93
CA VAL A 196 8.58 6.50 11.37
C VAL A 196 8.52 6.31 12.88
N ARG A 197 9.65 6.45 13.59
CA ARG A 197 9.68 6.32 15.05
C ARG A 197 8.98 7.48 15.74
N ASN A 198 9.15 8.70 15.25
CA ASN A 198 8.52 9.89 15.81
C ASN A 198 7.02 9.87 15.54
N TYR A 199 6.59 9.58 14.30
CA TYR A 199 5.18 9.45 13.95
C TYR A 199 4.46 8.42 14.82
N PHE A 200 5.07 7.25 15.03
CA PHE A 200 4.48 6.24 15.90
C PHE A 200 4.33 6.74 17.36
N LYS A 201 5.35 7.42 17.90
CA LYS A 201 5.33 7.98 19.26
C LYS A 201 4.31 9.12 19.41
N GLU A 202 4.12 9.91 18.36
CA GLU A 202 3.13 10.98 18.28
C GLU A 202 1.71 10.45 18.10
N GLY A 203 1.53 9.13 17.97
CA GLY A 203 0.22 8.48 17.92
C GLY A 203 -0.40 8.43 16.53
N LEU A 204 0.38 8.69 15.48
CA LEU A 204 -0.09 8.57 14.09
C LEU A 204 -0.32 7.10 13.74
N MET A 205 -1.32 6.85 12.87
CA MET A 205 -1.62 5.52 12.37
C MET A 205 -0.63 5.12 11.28
N VAL A 206 0.56 4.68 11.68
CA VAL A 206 1.56 4.16 10.75
C VAL A 206 1.33 2.68 10.45
N THR A 207 1.43 2.31 9.18
CA THR A 207 1.58 0.93 8.70
C THR A 207 2.95 0.77 8.05
N ILE A 208 3.43 -0.47 7.90
CA ILE A 208 4.75 -0.78 7.34
C ILE A 208 4.60 -1.69 6.14
N ASN A 209 5.22 -1.32 5.02
CA ASN A 209 5.05 -1.95 3.72
C ASN A 209 6.39 -2.01 2.98
N SER A 210 6.53 -2.95 2.04
CA SER A 210 7.78 -3.20 1.31
C SER A 210 7.94 -2.40 0.02
N ASP A 211 6.88 -1.74 -0.45
CA ASP A 211 6.85 -1.02 -1.72
C ASP A 211 7.19 -1.93 -2.91
N ASP A 212 8.32 -1.73 -3.58
CA ASP A 212 8.89 -2.59 -4.62
C ASP A 212 9.99 -3.53 -4.08
N PRO A 213 9.64 -4.66 -3.41
CA PRO A 213 10.61 -5.49 -2.69
C PRO A 213 11.78 -5.99 -3.54
N THR A 214 11.50 -6.40 -4.78
CA THR A 214 12.55 -6.86 -5.72
C THR A 214 13.47 -5.73 -6.18
N MET A 215 12.94 -4.50 -6.33
CA MET A 215 13.76 -3.34 -6.73
C MET A 215 14.67 -2.88 -5.60
N PHE A 216 14.17 -2.93 -4.36
CA PHE A 216 14.86 -2.40 -3.18
C PHE A 216 15.69 -3.43 -2.42
N ASP A 217 15.68 -4.68 -2.89
CA ASP A 217 16.31 -5.83 -2.23
C ASP A 217 15.85 -5.92 -0.77
N THR A 218 14.53 -5.94 -0.59
CA THR A 218 13.86 -6.01 0.72
C THR A 218 12.68 -6.99 0.70
N SER A 219 12.10 -7.21 1.87
CA SER A 219 10.96 -8.09 2.11
C SER A 219 10.14 -7.49 3.26
N ILE A 220 8.86 -7.87 3.42
CA ILE A 220 8.08 -7.32 4.53
C ILE A 220 8.71 -7.72 5.88
N THR A 221 9.24 -8.94 5.96
CA THR A 221 10.01 -9.41 7.12
C THR A 221 11.20 -8.49 7.40
N ASN A 222 11.95 -8.09 6.37
CA ASN A 222 13.08 -7.19 6.51
C ASN A 222 12.66 -5.78 6.98
N GLU A 223 11.53 -5.24 6.48
CA GLU A 223 11.01 -3.96 7.00
C GLU A 223 10.78 -4.02 8.51
N TYR A 224 10.13 -5.08 9.01
CA TYR A 224 9.92 -5.28 10.45
C TYR A 224 11.23 -5.42 11.22
N LEU A 225 12.23 -6.12 10.68
CA LEU A 225 13.55 -6.23 11.29
C LEU A 225 14.26 -4.87 11.36
N VAL A 226 14.17 -4.06 10.31
CA VAL A 226 14.71 -2.69 10.27
C VAL A 226 14.08 -1.84 11.38
N LEU A 227 12.76 -1.92 11.59
CA LEU A 227 12.09 -1.21 12.68
C LEU A 227 12.66 -1.58 14.06
N ILE A 228 12.86 -2.88 14.32
CA ILE A 228 13.40 -3.34 15.60
C ILE A 228 14.86 -2.89 15.76
N GLN A 229 15.70 -3.16 14.76
CA GLN A 229 17.14 -3.01 14.86
C GLN A 229 17.63 -1.57 14.72
N LYS A 230 16.95 -0.74 13.90
CA LYS A 230 17.37 0.63 13.60
C LYS A 230 16.57 1.68 14.38
N PHE A 231 15.30 1.40 14.67
CA PHE A 231 14.40 2.35 15.31
C PHE A 231 14.00 1.95 16.74
N GLY A 232 14.43 0.78 17.21
CA GLY A 232 14.20 0.31 18.58
C GLY A 232 12.72 0.03 18.88
N PHE A 233 11.96 -0.42 17.88
CA PHE A 233 10.60 -0.90 18.12
C PHE A 233 10.60 -2.19 18.93
N SER A 234 9.79 -2.23 19.98
CA SER A 234 9.51 -3.43 20.76
C SER A 234 8.51 -4.35 20.07
N LEU A 235 8.43 -5.61 20.52
CA LEU A 235 7.45 -6.56 19.99
C LEU A 235 6.00 -6.09 20.17
N GLU A 236 5.69 -5.40 21.27
CA GLU A 236 4.34 -4.85 21.50
C GLU A 236 4.01 -3.73 20.50
N GLU A 237 5.00 -2.88 20.16
CA GLU A 237 4.81 -1.84 19.16
C GLU A 237 4.69 -2.45 17.75
N ILE A 238 5.46 -3.50 17.43
CA ILE A 238 5.29 -4.28 16.18
C ILE A 238 3.89 -4.89 16.10
N ARG A 239 3.36 -5.41 17.22
CA ARG A 239 1.98 -5.89 17.29
C ARG A 239 0.99 -4.76 16.96
N LYS A 240 1.18 -3.57 17.54
CA LYS A 240 0.33 -2.40 17.26
C LYS A 240 0.38 -1.98 15.80
N ILE A 241 1.56 -2.00 15.16
CA ILE A 241 1.71 -1.72 13.73
C ILE A 241 0.88 -2.70 12.88
N ASN A 242 0.91 -3.99 13.19
CA ASN A 242 0.08 -4.98 12.48
C ASN A 242 -1.42 -4.70 12.66
N PHE A 243 -1.84 -4.30 13.87
CA PHE A 243 -3.22 -3.86 14.13
C PHE A 243 -3.60 -2.62 13.32
N ASN A 244 -2.69 -1.65 13.20
CA ASN A 244 -2.89 -0.48 12.34
C ASN A 244 -3.11 -0.92 10.90
N SER A 245 -2.33 -1.87 10.37
CA SER A 245 -2.51 -2.40 9.01
C SER A 245 -3.88 -3.05 8.80
N ILE A 246 -4.38 -3.82 9.79
CA ILE A 246 -5.72 -4.40 9.71
C ILE A 246 -6.78 -3.29 9.71
N GLN A 247 -6.66 -2.30 10.59
CA GLN A 247 -7.61 -1.19 10.68
C GLN A 247 -7.60 -0.31 9.42
N ALA A 248 -6.42 -0.06 8.86
CA ALA A 248 -6.20 0.73 7.67
C ALA A 248 -6.65 0.01 6.39
N SER A 249 -6.69 -1.33 6.37
CA SER A 249 -7.13 -2.06 5.18
C SER A 249 -8.52 -1.62 4.68
N PHE A 250 -8.77 -1.82 3.40
CA PHE A 250 -10.05 -1.62 2.75
C PHE A 250 -11.00 -2.81 2.91
N MET A 251 -10.64 -3.78 3.74
CA MET A 251 -11.56 -4.81 4.24
C MET A 251 -12.81 -4.19 4.87
N THR A 252 -13.91 -4.92 4.83
CA THR A 252 -15.12 -4.60 5.59
C THR A 252 -14.86 -4.72 7.09
N ASP A 253 -15.67 -4.08 7.92
CA ASP A 253 -15.51 -4.14 9.40
C ASP A 253 -15.54 -5.59 9.91
N ARG A 254 -16.45 -6.42 9.37
CA ARG A 254 -16.52 -7.84 9.69
C ARG A 254 -15.23 -8.59 9.35
N GLU A 255 -14.64 -8.32 8.20
CA GLU A 255 -13.39 -8.96 7.79
C GLU A 255 -12.22 -8.49 8.66
N LYS A 256 -12.20 -7.23 9.07
CA LYS A 256 -11.22 -6.68 10.02
C LYS A 256 -11.33 -7.36 11.38
N ASP A 257 -12.53 -7.55 11.90
CA ASP A 257 -12.74 -8.22 13.19
C ASP A 257 -12.24 -9.66 13.17
N ILE A 258 -12.59 -10.43 12.12
CA ILE A 258 -12.08 -11.78 11.93
C ILE A 258 -10.54 -11.79 11.84
N MET A 259 -9.95 -10.86 11.08
CA MET A 259 -8.49 -10.77 10.96
C MET A 259 -7.82 -10.44 12.30
N LYS A 260 -8.41 -9.55 13.11
CA LYS A 260 -7.91 -9.20 14.45
C LYS A 260 -7.96 -10.40 15.40
N GLU A 261 -9.03 -11.20 15.35
CA GLU A 261 -9.16 -12.42 16.14
C GLU A 261 -8.09 -13.45 15.76
N THR A 262 -7.96 -13.75 14.46
CA THR A 262 -6.92 -14.65 13.95
C THR A 262 -5.52 -14.17 14.33
N PHE A 263 -5.23 -12.89 14.11
CA PHE A 263 -3.94 -12.30 14.46
C PHE A 263 -3.63 -12.42 15.96
N ASN A 264 -4.61 -12.13 16.84
CA ASN A 264 -4.42 -12.26 18.28
C ASN A 264 -4.10 -13.69 18.71
N GLN A 265 -4.77 -14.67 18.11
CA GLN A 265 -4.55 -16.08 18.40
C GLN A 265 -3.15 -16.50 17.94
N GLU A 266 -2.80 -16.25 16.69
CA GLU A 266 -1.48 -16.59 16.12
C GLU A 266 -0.34 -15.88 16.86
N TRP A 267 -0.52 -14.60 17.22
CA TRP A 267 0.48 -13.83 17.97
C TRP A 267 0.76 -14.44 19.36
N LYS A 268 -0.30 -14.86 20.06
CA LYS A 268 -0.16 -15.48 21.39
C LYS A 268 0.59 -16.80 21.31
N GLU A 269 0.30 -17.62 20.30
CA GLU A 269 0.98 -18.89 20.06
C GLU A 269 2.47 -18.68 19.74
N LEU A 270 2.76 -17.77 18.80
CA LEU A 270 4.11 -17.46 18.35
C LEU A 270 4.99 -16.95 19.50
N THR A 271 4.47 -16.00 20.27
CA THR A 271 5.23 -15.41 21.39
C THR A 271 5.41 -16.40 22.54
N ALA A 272 4.41 -17.23 22.84
CA ALA A 272 4.55 -18.30 23.83
C ALA A 272 5.61 -19.33 23.43
N GLU A 273 5.68 -19.72 22.15
CA GLU A 273 6.72 -20.61 21.64
C GLU A 273 8.11 -19.95 21.71
N TYR A 274 8.23 -18.70 21.26
CA TYR A 274 9.50 -17.97 21.29
C TYR A 274 10.07 -17.86 22.71
N PHE A 275 9.27 -17.38 23.67
CA PHE A 275 9.74 -17.23 25.06
C PHE A 275 9.91 -18.56 25.80
N LYS A 276 9.28 -19.66 25.34
CA LYS A 276 9.61 -21.01 25.83
C LYS A 276 11.00 -21.46 25.36
N LYS A 277 11.39 -21.17 24.11
CA LYS A 277 12.70 -21.54 23.56
C LYS A 277 13.87 -20.72 24.13
N GLN A 278 13.59 -19.55 24.72
CA GLN A 278 14.59 -18.68 25.33
C GLN A 278 14.82 -18.97 26.83
N LYS A 279 14.04 -19.90 27.42
CA LYS A 279 14.22 -20.39 28.79
C LYS A 279 14.99 -21.70 28.78
#